data_AF-A0A4S3MS57-F1
#
_entry.id   AF-A0A4S3MS57-F1
#
_cell.length_a   1.000
_cell.length_b   1.000
_cell.length_c   1.000
_cell.angle_alpha   90.00
_cell.angle_beta   90.00
_cell.angle_gamma   90.00
#
_symmetry.space_group_name_H-M   'P 1'
#
loop_
_entity.id
_entity.type
_entity.pdbx_description
1 polymer ?
#
loop_
_entity_poly.entity_id
_entity_poly.type
_entity_poly.pdbx_seq_one_letter_code
_entity_poly.pdbx_strand_id
1 'polypeptide(L)'
;MRLRGAALALFLAAPVSAQVVGDCDWRAGLQALPEPWEQATRTFANGAVRLAVSDVIEPAAGAFYLVILSPPFDELGGRQCKVIGATPDVGFGGLTLDGMDATYNPAAGLVFRVPVSVYDPASARFHEAVLAVTLNQATGAIGAALQ
;
A
#
# COMPACT_ATOMS: atom_id res chain seq x y z
N MET A 1 50.32 4.90 -25.74
CA MET A 1 48.97 4.29 -25.82
C MET A 1 48.65 3.71 -24.43
N ARG A 2 47.90 4.42 -23.59
CA ARG A 2 47.55 3.97 -22.22
C ARG A 2 46.06 3.62 -22.20
N LEU A 3 45.73 2.33 -22.14
CA LEU A 3 44.36 1.86 -21.96
C LEU A 3 43.86 2.34 -20.59
N ARG A 4 42.87 3.24 -20.58
CA ARG A 4 42.09 3.57 -19.39
C ARG A 4 41.00 2.51 -19.25
N GLY A 5 41.18 1.57 -18.31
CA GLY A 5 40.16 0.59 -17.97
C GLY A 5 38.94 1.27 -17.35
N ALA A 6 37.78 1.10 -17.98
CA ALA A 6 36.50 1.55 -17.43
C ALA A 6 36.07 0.56 -16.33
N ALA A 7 36.05 1.01 -15.07
CA ALA A 7 35.47 0.26 -13.97
C ALA A 7 33.94 0.31 -14.07
N LEU A 8 33.33 -0.84 -14.35
CA LEU A 8 31.88 -1.00 -14.37
C LEU A 8 31.38 -1.13 -12.92
N ALA A 9 30.82 -0.07 -12.37
CA ALA A 9 30.21 -0.09 -11.04
C ALA A 9 28.90 -0.88 -11.09
N LEU A 10 28.90 -2.08 -10.52
CA LEU A 10 27.71 -2.91 -10.35
C LEU A 10 26.89 -2.34 -9.18
N PHE A 11 25.82 -1.60 -9.48
CA PHE A 11 24.84 -1.18 -8.47
C PHE A 11 24.04 -2.40 -8.01
N LEU A 12 24.30 -2.87 -6.79
CA LEU A 12 23.47 -3.87 -6.11
C LEU A 12 22.11 -3.23 -5.80
N ALA A 13 21.09 -3.54 -6.59
CA ALA A 13 19.72 -3.20 -6.26
C ALA A 13 19.28 -4.05 -5.07
N ALA A 14 18.95 -3.41 -3.94
CA ALA A 14 18.37 -4.11 -2.79
C ALA A 14 17.01 -4.72 -3.20
N PRO A 15 16.65 -5.92 -2.72
CA PRO A 15 15.36 -6.50 -2.99
C PRO A 15 14.27 -5.62 -2.37
N VAL A 16 13.46 -4.99 -3.22
CA VAL A 16 12.23 -4.34 -2.79
C VAL A 16 11.18 -5.45 -2.68
N SER A 17 10.78 -5.78 -1.46
CA SER A 17 9.69 -6.74 -1.22
C SER A 17 8.37 -6.11 -1.66
N ALA A 18 7.93 -6.46 -2.87
CA ALA A 18 6.62 -6.06 -3.38
C ALA A 18 5.51 -6.70 -2.53
N GLN A 19 4.57 -5.88 -2.07
CA GLN A 19 3.40 -6.32 -1.32
C GLN A 19 2.28 -6.74 -2.28
N VAL A 20 1.31 -7.49 -1.77
CA VAL A 20 0.23 -8.03 -2.62
C VAL A 20 -0.85 -6.99 -2.81
N VAL A 21 -1.18 -6.71 -4.07
CA VAL A 21 -2.30 -5.85 -4.47
C VAL A 21 -3.37 -6.74 -5.11
N GLY A 22 -4.44 -7.02 -4.37
CA GLY A 22 -5.55 -7.87 -4.81
C GLY A 22 -6.81 -7.06 -5.14
N ASP A 23 -7.75 -7.68 -5.86
CA ASP A 23 -9.11 -7.15 -5.97
C ASP A 23 -9.80 -7.14 -4.61
N CYS A 24 -10.68 -6.16 -4.40
CA CYS A 24 -11.49 -6.14 -3.19
C CYS A 24 -12.38 -7.38 -3.07
N ASP A 25 -12.47 -7.88 -1.85
CA ASP A 25 -13.36 -8.95 -1.45
C ASP A 25 -14.02 -8.59 -0.11
N TRP A 26 -14.35 -9.58 0.72
CA TRP A 26 -14.93 -9.39 2.04
C TRP A 26 -14.10 -8.48 2.96
N ARG A 27 -12.76 -8.40 2.77
CA ARG A 27 -11.86 -7.54 3.54
C ARG A 27 -12.10 -6.05 3.31
N ALA A 28 -12.75 -5.68 2.21
CA ALA A 28 -13.12 -4.29 1.92
C ALA A 28 -14.58 -3.95 2.36
N GLY A 29 -15.23 -4.83 3.12
CA GLY A 29 -16.58 -4.60 3.63
C GLY A 29 -16.63 -3.54 4.74
N LEU A 30 -17.76 -2.84 4.86
CA LEU A 30 -17.95 -1.79 5.86
C LEU A 30 -17.77 -2.28 7.31
N GLN A 31 -18.05 -3.56 7.56
CA GLN A 31 -17.84 -4.17 8.88
C GLN A 31 -16.37 -4.26 9.30
N ALA A 32 -15.44 -4.16 8.35
CA ALA A 32 -14.00 -4.16 8.61
C ALA A 32 -13.43 -2.73 8.72
N LEU A 33 -14.24 -1.68 8.57
CA LEU A 33 -13.77 -0.30 8.71
C LEU A 33 -13.71 0.08 10.20
N PRO A 34 -12.53 0.30 10.80
CA PRO A 34 -12.44 0.62 12.21
C PRO A 34 -12.96 2.03 12.53
N GLU A 35 -13.47 2.20 13.74
CA GLU A 35 -13.86 3.51 14.28
C GLU A 35 -12.66 4.28 14.85
N PRO A 36 -12.62 5.62 14.75
CA PRO A 36 -13.57 6.48 14.06
C PRO A 36 -13.29 6.54 12.54
N TRP A 37 -14.34 6.54 11.73
CA TRP A 37 -14.22 6.48 10.26
C TRP A 37 -13.43 7.65 9.65
N GLU A 38 -13.46 8.83 10.26
CA GLU A 38 -12.70 10.00 9.82
C GLU A 38 -11.18 9.80 9.95
N GLN A 39 -10.74 8.93 10.86
CA GLN A 39 -9.32 8.56 11.01
C GLN A 39 -8.97 7.33 10.17
N ALA A 40 -9.94 6.43 9.97
CA ALA A 40 -9.75 5.22 9.16
C ALA A 40 -9.87 5.46 7.65
N THR A 41 -10.30 6.64 7.20
CA THR A 41 -10.43 6.96 5.77
C THR A 41 -9.80 8.29 5.41
N ARG A 42 -9.27 8.40 4.18
CA ARG A 42 -8.73 9.65 3.65
C ARG A 42 -8.95 9.77 2.15
N THR A 43 -9.27 10.96 1.67
CA THR A 43 -9.53 11.22 0.24
C THR A 43 -8.43 12.07 -0.39
N PHE A 44 -8.20 11.83 -1.68
CA PHE A 44 -7.20 12.50 -2.50
C PHE A 44 -7.76 12.79 -3.89
N ALA A 45 -7.04 13.62 -4.66
CA ALA A 45 -7.41 13.98 -6.02
C ALA A 45 -8.88 14.41 -6.15
N ASN A 46 -9.29 15.40 -5.34
CA ASN A 46 -10.66 15.93 -5.30
C ASN A 46 -11.73 14.85 -5.04
N GLY A 47 -11.40 13.82 -4.24
CA GLY A 47 -12.33 12.76 -3.86
C GLY A 47 -12.40 11.58 -4.84
N ALA A 48 -11.64 11.62 -5.93
CA ALA A 48 -11.56 10.52 -6.89
C ALA A 48 -10.85 9.30 -6.29
N VAL A 49 -9.88 9.51 -5.41
CA VAL A 49 -9.16 8.45 -4.71
C VAL A 49 -9.52 8.45 -3.24
N ARG A 50 -9.76 7.28 -2.66
CA ARG A 50 -9.96 7.08 -1.22
C ARG A 50 -9.10 5.92 -0.74
N LEU A 51 -8.39 6.18 0.34
CA LEU A 51 -7.77 5.14 1.15
C LEU A 51 -8.66 4.85 2.35
N ALA A 52 -8.74 3.59 2.74
CA ALA A 52 -9.39 3.15 3.96
C ALA A 52 -8.56 2.07 4.64
N VAL A 53 -8.53 2.10 5.97
CA VAL A 53 -8.02 1.01 6.79
C VAL A 53 -9.09 -0.08 6.86
N SER A 54 -8.68 -1.32 6.71
CA SER A 54 -9.50 -2.48 7.02
C SER A 54 -8.86 -3.23 8.18
N ASP A 55 -9.63 -3.53 9.21
CA ASP A 55 -9.28 -4.37 10.35
C ASP A 55 -10.23 -5.58 10.35
N VAL A 56 -9.69 -6.75 9.99
CA VAL A 56 -10.47 -8.00 9.97
C VAL A 56 -10.40 -8.78 11.27
N ILE A 57 -9.86 -8.17 12.33
CA ILE A 57 -9.72 -8.68 13.70
C ILE A 57 -8.68 -9.81 13.82
N GLU A 58 -8.77 -10.83 12.96
CA GLU A 58 -7.88 -11.98 12.96
C GLU A 58 -7.29 -12.26 11.56
N PRO A 59 -6.05 -12.75 11.46
CA PRO A 59 -5.15 -13.08 12.57
C PRO A 59 -4.58 -11.83 13.25
N ALA A 60 -4.44 -11.84 14.58
CA ALA A 60 -3.92 -10.69 15.34
C ALA A 60 -2.56 -10.16 14.84
N ALA A 61 -1.73 -11.02 14.24
CA ALA A 61 -0.43 -10.67 13.68
C ALA A 61 -0.49 -10.02 12.28
N GLY A 62 -1.66 -9.94 11.67
CA GLY A 62 -1.84 -9.57 10.26
C GLY A 62 -3.27 -9.18 9.89
N ALA A 63 -3.98 -8.52 10.80
CA ALA A 63 -5.40 -8.19 10.64
C ALA A 63 -5.64 -6.95 9.76
N PHE A 64 -4.61 -6.12 9.53
CA PHE A 64 -4.80 -4.82 8.89
C PHE A 64 -4.50 -4.84 7.40
N TYR A 65 -5.40 -4.30 6.58
CA TYR A 65 -5.19 -4.12 5.15
C TYR A 65 -5.42 -2.67 4.74
N LEU A 66 -4.77 -2.23 3.66
CA LEU A 66 -5.08 -0.96 3.02
C LEU A 66 -6.05 -1.19 1.87
N VAL A 67 -7.22 -0.57 1.93
CA VAL A 67 -8.20 -0.55 0.84
C VAL A 67 -8.05 0.73 0.04
N ILE A 68 -8.05 0.61 -1.29
CA ILE A 68 -7.95 1.73 -2.23
C ILE A 68 -9.13 1.70 -3.18
N LEU A 69 -9.91 2.78 -3.16
CA LEU A 69 -10.90 3.08 -4.18
C LEU A 69 -10.34 4.17 -5.09
N SER A 70 -10.19 3.89 -6.38
CA SER A 70 -9.56 4.83 -7.32
C SER A 70 -10.14 4.72 -8.73
N PRO A 71 -9.83 5.68 -9.63
CA PRO A 71 -9.96 5.47 -11.06
C PRO A 71 -9.02 4.36 -11.57
N PRO A 72 -9.21 3.87 -12.82
CA PRO A 72 -10.25 4.28 -13.77
C PRO A 72 -11.66 3.92 -13.29
N PHE A 73 -12.63 4.69 -13.73
CA PHE A 73 -14.04 4.36 -13.51
C PHE A 73 -14.52 3.44 -14.63
N ASP A 74 -15.36 2.46 -14.30
CA ASP A 74 -16.05 1.67 -15.31
C ASP A 74 -17.16 2.48 -16.01
N GLU A 75 -17.82 1.88 -17.00
CA GLU A 75 -18.88 2.54 -17.79
C GLU A 75 -20.08 2.99 -16.96
N LEU A 76 -20.27 2.44 -15.76
CA LEU A 76 -21.33 2.78 -14.82
C LEU A 76 -20.86 3.78 -13.75
N GLY A 77 -19.61 4.22 -13.80
CA GLY A 77 -18.99 5.11 -12.81
C GLY A 77 -18.49 4.38 -11.56
N GLY A 78 -18.43 3.05 -11.57
CA GLY A 78 -17.84 2.23 -10.53
C GLY A 78 -16.34 2.46 -10.42
N ARG A 79 -15.81 2.55 -9.20
CA ARG A 79 -14.38 2.73 -8.94
C ARG A 79 -13.66 1.39 -9.01
N GLN A 80 -12.41 1.38 -9.48
CA GLN A 80 -11.49 0.30 -9.14
C GLN A 80 -11.39 0.17 -7.62
N CYS A 81 -11.47 -1.07 -7.12
CA CYS A 81 -11.32 -1.39 -5.71
C CYS A 81 -10.19 -2.40 -5.54
N LYS A 82 -9.16 -2.04 -4.77
CA LYS A 82 -8.04 -2.93 -4.42
C LYS A 82 -7.85 -3.03 -2.92
N VAL A 83 -7.36 -4.18 -2.47
CA VAL A 83 -6.90 -4.42 -1.10
C VAL A 83 -5.42 -4.77 -1.12
N ILE A 84 -4.66 -4.22 -0.17
CA ILE A 84 -3.21 -4.42 -0.06
C ILE A 84 -2.90 -5.05 1.30
N GLY A 85 -2.18 -6.16 1.27
CA GLY A 85 -1.72 -6.90 2.44
C GLY A 85 -0.25 -7.28 2.33
N ALA A 86 0.33 -7.77 3.43
CA ALA A 86 1.72 -8.20 3.48
C ALA A 86 1.97 -9.44 2.62
N THR A 87 1.01 -10.35 2.59
CA THR A 87 0.93 -11.53 1.72
C THR A 87 -0.51 -11.69 1.20
N PRO A 88 -0.84 -12.68 0.35
CA PRO A 88 -2.20 -12.81 -0.20
C PRO A 88 -3.31 -12.92 0.87
N ASP A 89 -3.03 -13.67 1.94
CA ASP A 89 -4.01 -14.03 2.98
C ASP A 89 -3.70 -13.40 4.34
N VAL A 90 -2.62 -12.64 4.47
CA VAL A 90 -2.19 -12.01 5.73
C VAL A 90 -1.88 -10.54 5.48
N GLY A 91 -2.51 -9.67 6.28
CA GLY A 91 -2.28 -8.23 6.28
C GLY A 91 -1.08 -7.83 7.12
N PHE A 92 -1.12 -6.61 7.63
CA PHE A 92 -0.15 -6.00 8.52
C PHE A 92 -0.58 -6.17 9.98
N GLY A 93 0.37 -6.13 10.91
CA GLY A 93 0.09 -6.16 12.35
C GLY A 93 -0.56 -4.87 12.87
N GLY A 94 -0.43 -3.79 12.11
CA GLY A 94 -1.00 -2.49 12.38
C GLY A 94 -0.93 -1.63 11.13
N LEU A 95 -1.90 -0.74 10.95
CA LEU A 95 -1.93 0.22 9.85
C LEU A 95 -2.68 1.46 10.28
N THR A 96 -2.12 2.64 10.02
CA THR A 96 -2.79 3.92 10.30
C THR A 96 -2.61 4.89 9.13
N LEU A 97 -3.62 5.72 8.89
CA LEU A 97 -3.52 6.85 7.96
C LEU A 97 -3.05 8.13 8.67
N ASP A 98 -2.96 8.12 10.00
CA ASP A 98 -2.33 9.22 10.73
C ASP A 98 -0.83 9.21 10.49
N GLY A 99 -0.24 10.40 10.37
CA GLY A 99 1.18 10.55 10.03
C GLY A 99 1.58 10.07 8.62
N MET A 100 0.63 9.65 7.77
CA MET A 100 0.94 9.28 6.39
C MET A 100 1.26 10.51 5.52
N ASP A 101 2.13 10.30 4.54
CA ASP A 101 2.44 11.29 3.49
C ASP A 101 1.83 10.89 2.14
N ALA A 102 1.47 11.90 1.35
CA ALA A 102 1.02 11.74 -0.02
C ALA A 102 1.66 12.79 -0.93
N THR A 103 2.25 12.35 -2.03
CA THR A 103 2.87 13.22 -3.03
C THR A 103 2.45 12.80 -4.45
N TYR A 104 2.71 13.68 -5.42
CA TYR A 104 2.52 13.37 -6.82
C TYR A 104 3.87 13.27 -7.52
N ASN A 105 4.07 12.21 -8.29
CA ASN A 105 5.22 11.99 -9.14
C ASN A 105 4.75 11.85 -10.61
N PRO A 106 5.19 12.70 -11.55
CA PRO A 106 4.77 12.62 -12.94
C PRO A 106 5.02 11.27 -13.62
N ALA A 107 6.02 10.50 -13.18
CA ALA A 107 6.35 9.19 -13.75
C ALA A 107 5.54 8.03 -13.14
N ALA A 108 5.07 8.16 -11.89
CA ALA A 108 4.41 7.07 -11.16
C ALA A 108 2.94 7.33 -10.81
N GLY A 109 2.49 8.59 -10.82
CA GLY A 109 1.19 9.03 -10.32
C GLY A 109 1.24 9.45 -8.85
N LEU A 110 0.18 9.16 -8.10
CA LEU A 110 0.14 9.42 -6.66
C LEU A 110 1.07 8.43 -5.94
N VAL A 111 1.78 8.91 -4.93
CA VAL A 111 2.65 8.12 -4.08
C VAL A 111 2.24 8.34 -2.63
N PHE A 112 1.87 7.26 -1.95
CA PHE A 112 1.50 7.25 -0.54
C PHE A 112 2.58 6.55 0.27
N ARG A 113 2.86 7.07 1.47
CA ARG A 113 3.74 6.45 2.46
C ARG A 113 2.92 6.24 3.73
N VAL A 114 2.50 5.00 3.95
CA VAL A 114 1.56 4.64 5.01
C VAL A 114 2.31 3.92 6.13
N PRO A 115 2.27 4.42 7.38
CA PRO A 115 2.82 3.71 8.52
C PRO A 115 2.11 2.36 8.74
N VAL A 116 2.91 1.30 8.89
CA VAL A 116 2.43 -0.06 9.19
C VAL A 116 3.34 -0.73 10.21
N SER A 117 2.82 -1.71 10.93
CA SER A 117 3.65 -2.66 11.67
C SER A 117 3.59 -4.04 11.04
N VAL A 118 4.71 -4.76 11.05
CA VAL A 118 4.84 -6.09 10.45
C VAL A 118 5.27 -7.07 11.53
N TYR A 119 4.58 -8.20 11.60
CA TYR A 119 4.95 -9.28 12.51
C TYR A 119 6.11 -10.10 11.93
N ASP A 120 7.18 -10.24 12.71
CA ASP A 120 8.28 -11.14 12.41
C ASP A 120 8.12 -12.44 13.21
N PRO A 121 7.83 -13.59 12.56
CA PRO A 121 7.63 -14.86 13.24
C PRO A 121 8.92 -15.43 13.85
N ALA A 122 10.10 -15.04 13.36
CA ALA A 122 11.37 -15.54 13.89
C ALA A 122 11.69 -14.95 15.26
N SER A 123 11.39 -13.66 15.45
CA SER A 123 11.60 -12.96 16.72
C SER A 123 10.35 -12.86 17.60
N ALA A 124 9.17 -13.22 17.06
CA ALA A 124 7.86 -13.07 17.68
C ALA A 124 7.58 -11.61 18.11
N ARG A 125 7.97 -10.65 17.27
CA ARG A 125 7.81 -9.21 17.53
C ARG A 125 7.22 -8.49 16.34
N PHE A 126 6.55 -7.38 16.62
CA PHE A 126 6.20 -6.40 15.62
C PHE A 126 7.35 -5.40 15.43
N HIS A 127 7.55 -4.96 14.20
CA HIS A 127 8.43 -3.84 13.88
C HIS A 127 7.67 -2.82 13.02
N GLU A 128 7.97 -1.55 13.24
CA GLU A 128 7.46 -0.45 12.43
C GLU A 128 8.12 -0.47 11.04
N ALA A 129 7.33 -0.19 10.01
CA ALA A 129 7.76 -0.06 8.63
C ALA A 129 6.90 0.96 7.88
N VAL A 130 7.28 1.28 6.64
CA VAL A 130 6.47 2.14 5.77
C VAL A 130 6.03 1.37 4.54
N LEU A 131 4.72 1.31 4.33
CA LEU A 131 4.14 0.83 3.08
C LEU A 131 4.14 1.98 2.06
N ALA A 132 5.03 1.88 1.07
CA ALA A 132 5.05 2.76 -0.08
C ALA A 132 4.09 2.24 -1.15
N VAL A 133 3.08 3.03 -1.50
CA VAL A 133 2.08 2.69 -2.52
C VAL A 133 2.14 3.69 -3.65
N THR A 134 2.13 3.21 -4.89
CA THR A 134 1.97 4.05 -6.09
C THR A 134 0.62 3.80 -6.73
N LEU A 135 0.00 4.84 -7.27
CA LEU A 135 -1.24 4.77 -8.03
C LEU A 135 -1.14 5.64 -9.27
N ASN A 136 -1.13 5.00 -10.44
CA ASN A 136 -1.32 5.67 -11.71
C ASN A 136 -2.83 5.76 -12.00
N GLN A 137 -3.42 6.94 -11.79
CA GLN A 137 -4.86 7.15 -11.94
C GLN A 137 -5.37 7.00 -13.39
N ALA A 138 -4.50 7.15 -14.38
CA ALA A 138 -4.88 7.02 -15.79
C ALA A 138 -4.99 5.55 -16.22
N THR A 139 -4.12 4.69 -15.69
CA THR A 139 -4.08 3.26 -16.06
C THR A 139 -4.70 2.34 -15.01
N GLY A 140 -4.90 2.81 -13.78
CA GLY A 140 -5.33 1.99 -12.65
C GLY A 140 -4.22 1.15 -12.04
N ALA A 141 -2.98 1.27 -12.54
CA ALA A 141 -1.86 0.49 -12.03
C ALA A 141 -1.53 0.92 -10.60
N ILE A 142 -1.50 -0.06 -9.69
CA ILE A 142 -1.13 0.12 -8.29
C ILE A 142 0.06 -0.78 -7.97
N GLY A 143 1.10 -0.19 -7.40
CA GLY A 143 2.25 -0.90 -6.85
C GLY A 143 2.35 -0.68 -5.35
N ALA A 144 2.87 -1.67 -4.62
CA ALA A 144 3.05 -1.58 -3.18
C ALA A 144 4.35 -2.25 -2.76
N ALA A 145 5.09 -1.65 -1.85
CA ALA A 145 6.34 -2.19 -1.32
C ALA A 145 6.58 -1.72 0.12
N LEU A 146 7.16 -2.59 0.94
CA LEU A 146 7.64 -2.21 2.27
C LEU A 146 9.01 -1.54 2.19
N GLN A 147 9.23 -0.57 3.08
CA GLN A 147 10.46 0.21 3.24
C GLN A 147 10.91 0.27 4.68
#